data_AF-A0A819JUL4-F1
#
_entry.id   AF-A0A819JUL4-F1
#
_cell.length_a   1.000
_cell.length_b   1.000
_cell.length_c   1.000
_cell.angle_alpha   90.00
_cell.angle_beta   90.00
_cell.angle_gamma   90.00
#
_symmetry.space_group_name_H-M   'P 1'
#
loop_
_entity.id
_entity.type
_entity.pdbx_description
1 polymer ?
#
loop_
_entity_poly.entity_id
_entity_poly.type
_entity_poly.pdbx_seq_one_letter_code
_entity_poly.pdbx_strand_id
1 'polypeptide(L)'
;MDSIVDDVETVARQCAKNASIDFEQVATCTNGRVGNQLQHAYAVQTEQTKPAQGFVPWVTLNGNHTKEIQDLAQTDLIALLCDTYKVKLMNYFLF
;
A
#
# COMPACT_ATOMS: atom_id res chain seq x y z
N MET A 1 17.15 22.99 -3.99
CA MET A 1 16.13 21.92 -4.02
C MET A 1 15.57 21.78 -2.61
N ASP A 2 15.31 22.90 -1.94
CA ASP A 2 15.21 22.95 -0.47
C ASP A 2 13.82 23.38 0.00
N SER A 3 12.99 23.91 -0.90
CA SER A 3 11.65 24.41 -0.57
C SER A 3 10.54 23.36 -0.58
N ILE A 4 10.81 22.13 -1.04
CA ILE A 4 9.80 21.03 -1.09
C ILE A 4 9.93 20.12 0.14
N VAL A 5 11.13 20.02 0.72
CA VAL A 5 11.41 19.10 1.84
C VAL A 5 10.71 19.57 3.12
N ASP A 6 10.68 20.88 3.36
CA ASP A 6 10.03 21.49 4.51
C ASP A 6 8.51 21.25 4.53
N ASP A 7 7.87 21.20 3.35
CA ASP A 7 6.42 20.96 3.22
C ASP A 7 6.06 19.51 3.58
N VAL A 8 6.81 18.54 3.05
CA VAL A 8 6.56 17.11 3.31
C VAL A 8 6.78 16.75 4.77
N GLU A 9 7.83 17.26 5.41
CA GLU A 9 8.10 17.00 6.82
C GLU A 9 7.02 17.63 7.72
N THR A 10 6.61 18.86 7.41
CA THR A 10 5.55 19.54 8.17
C THR A 10 4.25 18.74 8.15
N VAL A 11 3.82 18.31 6.96
CA VAL A 11 2.64 17.46 6.79
C VAL A 11 2.82 16.12 7.51
N ALA A 12 3.98 15.48 7.37
CA ALA A 12 4.25 14.20 8.01
C ALA A 12 4.20 14.28 9.55
N ARG A 13 4.74 15.35 10.15
CA ARG A 13 4.66 15.61 11.60
C ARG A 13 3.21 15.79 12.06
N GLN A 14 2.41 16.54 11.29
CA GLN A 14 0.99 16.74 11.58
C GLN A 14 0.22 15.41 11.52
N CYS A 15 0.43 14.62 10.48
CA CYS A 15 -0.19 13.29 10.34
C CYS A 15 0.24 12.33 11.45
N ALA A 16 1.53 12.30 11.79
CA ALA A 16 2.04 11.46 12.88
C ALA A 16 1.38 11.80 14.21
N LYS A 17 1.23 13.10 14.53
CA LYS A 17 0.49 13.55 15.72
C LYS A 17 -0.95 13.07 15.71
N ASN A 18 -1.67 13.22 14.60
CA ASN A 18 -3.07 12.79 14.48
C ASN A 18 -3.23 11.27 14.62
N ALA A 19 -2.25 10.50 14.13
CA ALA A 19 -2.22 9.05 14.23
C ALA A 19 -1.64 8.52 15.55
N SER A 20 -1.22 9.41 16.48
CA SER A 20 -0.51 9.04 17.71
C SER A 20 0.78 8.24 17.47
N ILE A 21 1.49 8.57 16.39
CA ILE A 21 2.79 7.99 16.01
C ILE A 21 3.90 8.94 16.45
N ASP A 22 4.95 8.40 17.05
CA ASP A 22 6.17 9.16 17.35
C ASP A 22 6.95 9.47 16.07
N PHE A 23 6.87 10.73 15.63
CA PHE A 23 7.54 11.18 14.41
C PHE A 23 9.06 11.02 14.49
N GLU A 24 9.69 11.20 15.65
CA GLU A 24 11.16 11.14 15.76
C GLU A 24 11.68 9.72 15.55
N GLN A 25 10.91 8.71 15.97
CA GLN A 25 11.22 7.32 15.64
C GLN A 25 11.08 7.04 14.14
N VAL A 26 10.05 7.57 13.49
CA VAL A 26 9.86 7.45 12.04
C VAL A 26 11.00 8.16 11.28
N ALA A 27 11.35 9.38 11.68
CA ALA A 27 12.44 10.15 11.07
C ALA A 27 13.81 9.49 11.26
N THR A 28 14.05 8.89 12.43
CA THR A 28 15.26 8.10 12.68
C THR A 28 15.31 6.85 11.79
N CYS A 29 14.17 6.18 11.61
CA CYS A 29 14.07 5.03 10.72
C CYS A 29 14.31 5.41 9.26
N THR A 30 13.64 6.45 8.76
CA THR A 30 13.69 6.87 7.35
C THR A 30 15.08 7.36 6.93
N ASN A 31 15.81 8.03 7.84
CA ASN A 31 17.18 8.50 7.60
C ASN A 31 18.25 7.47 7.99
N GLY A 32 17.85 6.30 8.49
CA GLY A 32 18.74 5.28 9.03
C GLY A 32 18.88 4.04 8.15
N ARG A 33 19.72 3.10 8.63
CA ARG A 33 19.96 1.80 7.96
C ARG A 33 18.67 0.99 7.78
N VAL A 34 17.78 1.03 8.77
CA VAL A 34 16.52 0.27 8.74
C VAL A 34 15.62 0.77 7.61
N GLY A 35 15.47 2.08 7.44
CA GLY A 35 14.70 2.66 6.33
C GLY A 35 15.25 2.25 4.96
N ASN A 36 16.58 2.28 4.79
CA ASN A 36 17.20 1.84 3.55
C ASN A 36 16.96 0.34 3.27
N GLN A 37 17.06 -0.52 4.29
CA GLN A 37 16.77 -1.95 4.16
C GLN A 37 15.32 -2.21 3.78
N LEU A 38 14.38 -1.48 4.37
CA LEU A 38 12.95 -1.60 4.04
C LEU A 38 12.69 -1.13 2.60
N GLN A 39 13.26 0.00 2.17
CA GLN A 39 13.15 0.47 0.79
C GLN A 39 13.68 -0.57 -0.21
N HIS A 40 14.83 -1.18 0.08
CA HIS A 40 15.38 -2.24 -0.76
C HIS A 40 14.46 -3.46 -0.81
N ALA A 41 13.92 -3.90 0.33
CA ALA A 41 12.99 -5.04 0.38
C ALA A 41 11.72 -4.77 -0.46
N TYR A 42 11.16 -3.56 -0.38
CA TYR A 42 10.02 -3.17 -1.22
C TYR A 42 10.39 -3.04 -2.70
N ALA A 43 11.59 -2.59 -3.05
CA ALA A 43 12.06 -2.56 -4.43
C ALA A 43 12.13 -3.98 -5.02
N VAL A 44 12.70 -4.94 -4.28
CA VAL A 44 12.75 -6.35 -4.68
C VAL A 44 11.34 -6.93 -4.86
N GLN A 45 10.41 -6.66 -3.94
CA GLN A 45 9.01 -7.10 -4.07
C GLN A 45 8.34 -6.50 -5.31
N THR A 46 8.61 -5.23 -5.57
CA THR A 46 8.05 -4.48 -6.70
C THR A 46 8.55 -5.04 -8.03
N GLU A 47 9.85 -5.33 -8.15
CA GLU A 47 10.46 -5.97 -9.33
C GLU A 47 9.92 -7.40 -9.59
N GLN A 48 9.45 -8.07 -8.54
CA GLN A 48 8.89 -9.43 -8.61
C GLN A 48 7.40 -9.49 -8.93
N THR A 49 6.74 -8.34 -9.11
CA THR A 49 5.32 -8.29 -9.51
C THR A 49 5.10 -9.02 -10.84
N LYS A 50 3.96 -9.73 -10.94
CA LYS A 50 3.55 -10.43 -12.17
C LYS A 50 2.15 -9.97 -12.60
N PRO A 51 1.96 -9.46 -13.84
CA PRO A 51 3.02 -9.10 -14.79
C PRO A 51 3.94 -8.00 -14.25
N ALA A 52 5.10 -7.80 -14.88
CA ALA A 52 6.01 -6.73 -14.48
C ALA A 52 5.28 -5.38 -14.52
N GLN A 53 5.35 -4.62 -13.43
CA GLN A 53 4.68 -3.32 -13.36
C GLN A 53 5.18 -2.35 -14.43
N GLY A 54 4.25 -1.69 -15.13
CA GLY A 54 4.57 -0.68 -16.16
C GLY A 54 4.28 0.76 -15.75
N PHE A 55 3.53 0.96 -14.67
CA PHE A 55 3.07 2.27 -14.19
C PHE A 55 2.61 2.16 -12.74
N VAL A 56 2.43 3.31 -12.10
CA VAL A 56 1.79 3.43 -10.78
C VAL A 56 0.44 4.17 -10.92
N PRO A 57 -0.58 3.80 -10.13
CA PRO A 57 -0.58 2.71 -9.15
C PRO A 57 -0.71 1.32 -9.80
N TRP A 58 -0.07 0.30 -9.22
CA TRP A 58 -0.18 -1.10 -9.64
C TRP A 58 -0.95 -1.92 -8.61
N VAL A 59 -2.18 -2.32 -8.93
CA VAL A 59 -3.10 -2.98 -7.99
C VAL A 59 -3.14 -4.48 -8.23
N THR A 60 -2.96 -5.26 -7.16
CA THR A 60 -3.18 -6.70 -7.17
C THR A 60 -4.37 -7.04 -6.28
N LEU A 61 -5.24 -7.96 -6.70
CA LEU A 61 -6.34 -8.49 -5.91
C LEU A 61 -6.08 -9.97 -5.62
N ASN A 62 -5.97 -10.33 -4.34
CA ASN A 62 -5.60 -11.68 -3.89
C ASN A 62 -4.32 -12.23 -4.56
N GLY A 63 -3.33 -11.36 -4.76
CA GLY A 63 -2.05 -11.71 -5.38
C GLY A 63 -2.04 -11.78 -6.92
N ASN A 64 -3.16 -11.49 -7.59
CA ASN A 64 -3.25 -11.47 -9.04
C ASN A 64 -3.47 -10.06 -9.59
N HIS A 65 -2.94 -9.78 -10.78
CA HIS A 65 -3.16 -8.53 -11.50
C HIS A 65 -3.69 -8.79 -12.91
N THR A 66 -4.75 -8.07 -13.27
CA THR A 66 -5.27 -7.99 -14.64
C THR A 66 -5.66 -6.54 -14.92
N LYS A 67 -5.77 -6.19 -16.21
CA LYS A 67 -6.28 -4.87 -16.61
C LYS A 67 -7.66 -4.59 -16.01
N GLU A 68 -8.55 -5.58 -15.98
CA GLU A 68 -9.88 -5.44 -15.41
C GLU A 68 -9.85 -5.17 -13.90
N ILE A 69 -9.03 -5.91 -13.13
CA ILE A 69 -8.83 -5.63 -11.70
C ILE A 69 -8.33 -4.21 -11.50
N GLN A 70 -7.36 -3.78 -12.30
CA GLN A 70 -6.79 -2.45 -12.23
C GLN A 70 -7.83 -1.36 -12.53
N ASP A 71 -8.58 -1.51 -13.63
CA ASP A 71 -9.60 -0.54 -14.05
C ASP A 71 -10.72 -0.42 -13.00
N LEU A 72 -11.19 -1.56 -12.48
CA LEU A 72 -12.23 -1.59 -11.45
C LEU A 72 -11.72 -1.01 -10.14
N ALA A 73 -10.50 -1.35 -9.71
CA ALA A 73 -9.91 -0.81 -8.49
C ALA A 73 -9.72 0.70 -8.53
N GLN A 74 -9.36 1.25 -9.70
CA GLN A 74 -9.22 2.70 -9.89
C GLN A 74 -10.56 3.43 -10.01
N THR A 75 -11.60 2.74 -10.49
CA THR A 75 -12.93 3.32 -10.68
C THR A 75 -13.76 3.26 -9.40
N ASP A 76 -13.86 2.08 -8.78
CA ASP A 76 -14.57 1.83 -7.53
C ASP A 76 -13.97 0.61 -6.81
N LEU A 77 -12.95 0.88 -5.97
CA LEU A 77 -12.31 -0.14 -5.17
C LEU A 77 -13.28 -0.83 -4.20
N ILE A 78 -14.28 -0.12 -3.66
CA ILE A 78 -15.19 -0.66 -2.65
C ILE A 78 -16.12 -1.69 -3.30
N ALA A 79 -16.69 -1.39 -4.47
CA ALA A 79 -17.51 -2.32 -5.22
C ALA A 79 -16.72 -3.59 -5.57
N LEU A 80 -15.50 -3.44 -6.11
CA LEU A 80 -14.63 -4.58 -6.44
C LEU A 80 -14.35 -5.47 -5.23
N LEU A 81 -14.08 -4.88 -4.05
CA LEU A 81 -13.83 -5.63 -2.82
C LEU A 81 -15.09 -6.38 -2.36
N CYS A 82 -16.26 -5.73 -2.40
CA CYS A 82 -17.53 -6.35 -2.03
C CYS A 82 -17.86 -7.53 -2.94
N ASP A 83 -17.71 -7.38 -4.26
CA ASP A 83 -17.98 -8.44 -5.25
C ASP A 83 -17.01 -9.62 -5.12
N THR A 84 -15.77 -9.34 -4.71
CA THR A 84 -14.72 -10.35 -4.53
C THR A 84 -14.78 -11.03 -3.16
N TYR A 85 -15.45 -10.42 -2.19
CA TYR A 85 -15.51 -10.95 -0.83
C TYR A 85 -16.32 -12.24 -0.77
N LYS A 86 -15.62 -13.37 -0.70
CA LYS A 86 -16.24 -14.67 -0.48
C LYS A 86 -16.62 -14.78 0.99
N VAL A 87 -17.88 -14.53 1.32
CA VAL A 87 -18.44 -14.94 2.61
C VAL A 87 -18.21 -16.44 2.72
N LYS A 88 -17.39 -16.87 3.68
CA LYS A 88 -17.36 -18.27 4.10
C LYS A 88 -18.71 -18.54 4.76
N LEU A 89 -19.73 -18.83 3.95
CA LEU A 89 -20.89 -19.54 4.44
C LEU A 89 -20.33 -20.89 4.90
N MET A 90 -20.04 -20.99 6.19
CA MET A 90 -20.05 -22.29 6.85
C MET A 90 -21.40 -22.89 6.51
N ASN A 91 -21.40 -23.82 5.56
CA ASN A 91 -22.54 -24.67 5.26
C ASN A 91 -22.88 -25.44 6.54
N TYR A 92 -23.67 -24.82 7.41
CA TYR A 92 -24.38 -25.46 8.51
C TYR A 92 -25.79 -25.84 8.03
N PHE A 93 -25.87 -26.35 6.81
CA PHE A 93 -27.06 -26.94 6.22
C PHE A 93 -26.57 -28.16 5.42
N LEU A 94 -26.43 -29.28 6.14
CA LEU A 94 -26.59 -30.66 5.68
C LEU A 94 -26.11 -31.59 6.81
N PHE A 95 -26.92 -31.66 7.87
CA PHE A 95 -27.23 -32.87 8.64
C PHE A 95 -28.65 -32.72 9.16
#